data_AF-A0A522RPM3-F1
#
_entry.id   AF-A0A522RPM3-F1
#
_cell.length_a   1.000
_cell.length_b   1.000
_cell.length_c   1.000
_cell.angle_alpha   90.00
_cell.angle_beta   90.00
_cell.angle_gamma   90.00
#
_symmetry.space_group_name_H-M   'P 1'
#
loop_
_entity.id
_entity.type
_entity.pdbx_description
1 polymer ?
#
loop_
_entity_poly.entity_id
_entity_poly.type
_entity_poly.pdbx_seq_one_letter_code
_entity_poly.pdbx_strand_id
1 'polypeptide(L)'
;MSRSGCRSVAAVTEDDLTSHVTRGENASRLLHHDAVVRSMQPVKTLTLGSGQQTSQVPVPLNSGWRRRNLNVVVFVQARTSRHIVGAELLPLGRM
;
A
#
# COMPACT_ATOMS: atom_id res chain seq x y z
N MET A 1 -12.19 15.48 25.62
CA MET A 1 -11.21 15.71 24.53
C MET A 1 -11.12 14.43 23.70
N SER A 2 -11.63 14.43 22.47
CA SER A 2 -11.57 13.26 21.59
C SER A 2 -10.10 13.01 21.23
N ARG A 3 -9.51 11.91 21.73
CA ARG A 3 -8.23 11.41 21.20
C ARG A 3 -8.53 10.91 19.79
N SER A 4 -8.42 11.79 18.80
CA SER A 4 -8.51 11.43 17.39
C SER A 4 -7.46 10.36 17.09
N GLY A 5 -7.88 9.09 17.13
CA GLY A 5 -6.97 7.96 16.94
C GLY A 5 -6.38 7.97 15.53
N CYS A 6 -5.14 7.49 15.40
CA CYS A 6 -4.56 7.15 14.10
C CYS A 6 -4.83 5.69 13.80
N ARG A 7 -4.84 5.32 12.52
CA ARG A 7 -4.84 3.92 12.09
C ARG A 7 -3.62 3.66 11.21
N SER A 8 -3.02 2.50 11.34
CA SER A 8 -2.07 1.99 10.35
C SER A 8 -2.81 1.23 9.26
N VAL A 9 -2.32 1.35 8.03
CA VAL A 9 -2.81 0.65 6.83
C VAL A 9 -1.59 0.05 6.15
N ALA A 10 -1.73 -1.17 5.64
CA ALA A 10 -0.73 -1.82 4.81
C ALA A 10 -1.31 -2.06 3.42
N ALA A 11 -0.52 -1.80 2.39
CA ALA A 11 -0.83 -2.06 1.01
C ALA A 11 0.29 -2.85 0.35
N VAL A 12 -0.05 -3.72 -0.59
CA VAL A 12 0.89 -4.34 -1.52
C VAL A 12 0.79 -3.59 -2.83
N THR A 13 1.92 -3.15 -3.36
CA THR A 13 2.00 -2.54 -4.69
C THR A 13 2.87 -3.38 -5.62
N GLU A 14 2.61 -3.28 -6.92
CA GLU A 14 3.44 -3.89 -7.97
C GLU A 14 3.86 -2.84 -8.98
N ASP A 15 5.15 -2.82 -9.28
CA ASP A 15 5.78 -1.92 -10.24
C ASP A 15 5.98 -2.59 -11.61
N ASP A 16 6.34 -1.79 -12.62
CA ASP A 16 6.72 -2.26 -13.96
C ASP A 16 5.64 -3.17 -14.58
N LEU A 17 4.40 -2.70 -14.50
CA LEU A 17 3.26 -3.28 -15.20
C LEU A 17 3.00 -2.53 -16.49
N THR A 18 2.60 -3.28 -17.52
CA THR A 18 2.28 -2.70 -18.83
C THR A 18 0.90 -3.13 -19.28
N SER A 19 0.14 -2.18 -19.84
CA SER A 19 -1.15 -2.47 -20.49
C SER A 19 -1.14 -1.96 -21.92
N HIS A 20 -1.44 -2.83 -22.88
CA HIS A 20 -1.67 -2.43 -24.27
C HIS A 20 -3.16 -2.10 -24.46
N VAL A 21 -3.48 -0.82 -24.61
CA VAL A 21 -4.87 -0.35 -24.70
C VAL A 21 -5.31 -0.36 -26.15
N THR A 22 -6.27 -1.22 -26.48
CA THR A 22 -6.69 -1.43 -27.88
C THR A 22 -7.75 -0.45 -28.37
N ARG A 23 -8.51 0.19 -27.47
CA ARG A 23 -9.63 1.10 -27.79
C ARG A 23 -9.84 2.16 -26.70
N GLY A 24 -10.54 3.24 -27.05
CA GLY A 24 -10.89 4.34 -26.12
C GLY A 24 -9.88 5.49 -26.12
N GLU A 25 -9.95 6.34 -25.09
CA GLU A 25 -9.13 7.56 -24.96
C GLU A 25 -7.62 7.29 -25.03
N ASN A 26 -7.19 6.15 -24.50
CA ASN A 26 -5.79 5.72 -24.50
C ASN A 26 -5.46 4.71 -25.62
N ALA A 27 -6.30 4.59 -26.64
CA ALA A 27 -6.12 3.60 -27.71
C ALA A 27 -4.74 3.69 -28.37
N SER A 28 -4.23 2.52 -28.77
CA SER A 28 -2.96 2.35 -29.47
C SER A 28 -1.73 2.77 -28.66
N ARG A 29 -1.87 2.91 -27.33
CA ARG A 29 -0.76 3.21 -26.42
C ARG A 29 -0.40 2.00 -25.57
N LEU A 30 0.90 1.84 -25.37
CA LEU A 30 1.45 1.05 -24.28
C LEU A 30 1.55 1.96 -23.05
N LEU A 31 0.80 1.63 -22.00
CA LEU A 31 0.87 2.38 -20.73
C LEU A 31 1.73 1.60 -19.75
N HIS A 32 2.67 2.31 -19.14
CA HIS A 32 3.51 1.81 -18.05
C HIS A 32 2.94 2.29 -16.71
N HIS A 33 2.85 1.38 -15.74
CA HIS A 33 2.30 1.65 -14.43
C HIS A 33 3.27 1.20 -13.35
N ASP A 34 3.49 2.08 -12.37
CA ASP A 34 4.21 1.79 -11.15
C ASP A 34 3.28 1.98 -9.94
N ALA A 35 3.65 1.37 -8.82
CA ALA A 35 2.92 1.40 -7.55
C ALA A 35 1.44 0.97 -7.65
N VAL A 36 1.11 0.02 -8.54
CA VAL A 36 -0.27 -0.48 -8.68
C VAL A 36 -0.67 -1.25 -7.44
N VAL A 37 -1.66 -0.74 -6.69
CA VAL A 37 -2.15 -1.38 -5.46
C VAL A 37 -2.83 -2.72 -5.78
N ARG A 38 -2.25 -3.81 -5.30
CA ARG A 38 -2.77 -5.18 -5.42
C ARG A 38 -3.67 -5.59 -4.27
N SER A 39 -3.36 -5.13 -3.06
CA SER A 39 -4.22 -5.28 -1.89
C SER A 39 -3.97 -4.13 -0.92
N MET A 40 -4.98 -3.78 -0.13
CA MET A 40 -4.86 -2.76 0.92
C MET A 40 -5.80 -3.10 2.07
N GLN A 41 -5.28 -3.07 3.29
CA GLN A 41 -6.05 -3.41 4.48
C GLN A 41 -5.67 -2.53 5.69
N PRO A 42 -6.64 -2.16 6.54
CA PRO A 42 -6.34 -1.60 7.84
C PRO A 42 -5.60 -2.64 8.70
N VAL A 43 -4.59 -2.20 9.45
CA VAL A 43 -3.78 -3.07 10.30
C VAL A 43 -4.18 -2.91 11.77
N LYS A 44 -4.10 -1.68 12.30
CA LYS A 44 -4.35 -1.43 13.72
C LYS A 44 -4.79 0.02 13.95
N THR A 45 -5.65 0.24 14.96
CA THR A 45 -5.84 1.59 15.52
C THR A 45 -4.73 1.85 16.54
N LEU A 46 -3.97 2.92 16.34
CA LEU A 46 -2.84 3.28 17.18
C LEU A 46 -3.30 4.04 18.42
N THR A 47 -2.79 3.62 19.57
CA THR A 47 -2.92 4.37 20.82
C THR A 47 -1.84 5.44 20.88
N LEU A 48 -2.23 6.72 20.95
CA LEU A 48 -1.27 7.81 21.07
C LEU A 48 -0.61 7.80 22.46
N GLY A 49 0.70 8.04 22.51
CA GLY A 49 1.49 8.07 23.74
C GLY A 49 1.96 6.71 24.26
N SER A 50 1.63 5.61 23.59
CA SER A 50 2.07 4.26 24.01
C SER A 50 3.45 3.84 23.49
N GLY A 51 4.21 4.77 22.89
CA GLY A 51 5.49 4.45 22.25
C GLY A 51 5.36 3.54 21.04
N GLN A 52 6.34 2.64 20.86
CA GLN A 52 6.39 1.69 19.74
C GLN A 52 5.25 0.68 19.82
N GLN A 53 4.61 0.41 18.67
CA GLN A 53 3.54 -0.57 18.54
C GLN A 53 3.84 -1.51 17.37
N THR A 54 3.75 -2.81 17.61
CA THR A 54 4.03 -3.86 16.61
C THR A 54 2.75 -4.59 16.21
N SER A 55 2.66 -5.06 14.97
CA SER A 55 1.57 -5.89 14.47
C SER A 55 2.08 -6.81 13.35
N GLN A 56 1.56 -8.03 13.30
CA GLN A 56 1.79 -8.95 12.19
C GLN A 56 0.64 -8.80 11.19
N VAL A 57 0.97 -8.73 9.90
CA VAL A 57 -0.01 -8.50 8.84
C VAL A 57 0.14 -9.60 7.81
N PRO A 58 -0.88 -10.45 7.61
CA PRO A 58 -0.88 -11.41 6.52
C PRO A 58 -0.92 -10.65 5.19
N VAL A 59 0.05 -10.94 4.32
CA VAL A 59 0.12 -10.35 2.99
C VAL A 59 -0.32 -11.41 1.97
N PRO A 60 -1.51 -11.29 1.34
CA PRO A 60 -1.93 -12.24 0.33
C PRO A 60 -1.01 -12.09 -0.89
N LEU A 61 -0.39 -13.17 -1.34
CA LEU A 61 0.43 -13.19 -2.55
C LEU A 61 -0.25 -14.06 -3.60
N ASN A 62 -0.48 -13.49 -4.78
CA ASN A 62 -0.97 -14.23 -5.92
C ASN A 62 0.20 -14.73 -6.77
N SER A 63 0.12 -15.95 -7.28
CA SER A 63 1.15 -16.55 -8.13
C SER A 63 1.37 -15.82 -9.47
N GLY A 64 0.37 -15.06 -9.93
CA GLY A 64 0.47 -14.22 -11.12
C GLY A 64 1.24 -12.91 -10.92
N TRP A 65 1.60 -12.55 -9.69
CA TRP A 65 2.36 -11.33 -9.42
C TRP A 65 3.87 -11.57 -9.53
N ARG A 66 4.59 -10.59 -10.05
CA ARG A 66 6.04 -10.64 -10.16
C ARG A 66 6.65 -10.23 -8.83
N ARG A 67 6.99 -11.20 -7.98
CA ARG A 67 7.50 -10.94 -6.61
C ARG A 67 8.65 -9.93 -6.54
N ARG A 68 9.55 -9.91 -7.54
CA ARG A 68 10.65 -8.92 -7.63
C ARG A 68 10.19 -7.47 -7.79
N ASN A 69 8.98 -7.25 -8.29
CA ASN A 69 8.36 -5.95 -8.50
C ASN A 69 7.38 -5.59 -7.37
N LEU A 70 7.23 -6.45 -6.34
CA LEU A 70 6.30 -6.20 -5.25
C LEU A 70 6.95 -5.35 -4.15
N ASN A 71 6.17 -4.42 -3.60
CA ASN A 71 6.51 -3.66 -2.41
C ASN A 71 5.38 -3.74 -1.39
N VAL A 72 5.72 -3.59 -0.11
CA VAL A 72 4.75 -3.32 0.97
C VAL A 72 4.86 -1.84 1.34
N VAL A 73 3.75 -1.12 1.25
CA VAL A 73 3.63 0.24 1.75
C VAL A 73 2.85 0.21 3.05
N VAL A 74 3.44 0.72 4.13
CA VAL A 74 2.76 0.89 5.41
C VAL A 74 2.66 2.37 5.70
N PHE A 75 1.46 2.84 6.04
CA PHE A 75 1.28 4.25 6.40
C PHE A 75 0.35 4.41 7.59
N VAL A 76 0.56 5.49 8.33
CA VAL A 76 -0.26 5.91 9.47
C VAL A 76 -1.14 7.08 9.04
N GLN A 77 -2.43 6.95 9.28
CA GLN A 77 -3.44 7.92 8.87
C GLN A 77 -4.30 8.36 10.05
N ALA A 78 -4.49 9.67 10.19
CA ALA A 78 -5.46 10.24 11.12
C ALA A 78 -6.89 9.83 10.71
N ARG A 79 -7.67 9.24 11.63
CA ARG A 79 -8.98 8.68 11.28
C ARG A 79 -10.00 9.72 10.81
N THR A 80 -9.96 10.93 11.35
CA THR A 80 -10.93 11.98 11.04
C THR A 80 -10.54 12.77 9.80
N SER A 81 -9.33 13.34 9.77
CA SER A 81 -8.88 14.19 8.66
C SER A 81 -8.41 13.40 7.44
N ARG A 82 -8.17 12.08 7.59
CA ARG A 82 -7.53 11.21 6.59
C ARG A 82 -6.11 11.64 6.19
N HIS A 83 -5.51 12.58 6.92
CA HIS A 83 -4.14 13.00 6.72
C HIS A 83 -3.18 11.84 7.03
N ILE A 84 -2.25 11.56 6.12
CA ILE A 84 -1.17 10.59 6.34
C ILE A 84 -0.07 11.29 7.11
N VAL A 85 0.29 10.77 8.27
CA VAL A 85 1.27 11.37 9.20
C VAL A 85 2.63 10.66 9.18
N GLY A 86 2.73 9.56 8.44
CA GLY A 86 3.96 8.82 8.22
C GLY A 86 3.72 7.65 7.27
N ALA A 87 4.73 7.28 6.51
CA ALA A 87 4.69 6.18 5.57
C ALA A 87 6.08 5.57 5.40
N GLU A 88 6.13 4.30 5.04
CA GLU A 88 7.34 3.54 4.72
C GLU A 88 7.04 2.59 3.57
N LEU A 89 8.03 2.36 2.70
CA LEU A 89 7.96 1.41 1.61
C LEU A 89 9.07 0.37 1.75
N LEU A 90 8.69 -0.91 1.69
CA LEU A 90 9.60 -2.04 1.82
C LEU A 90 9.53 -2.93 0.57
N PRO A 91 10.62 -3.06 -0.21
CA PRO A 91 10.66 -3.98 -1.34
C PRO A 91 10.60 -5.44 -0.89
N LEU A 92 9.69 -6.26 -1.45
CA LEU A 92 9.60 -7.70 -1.15
C LEU A 92 10.59 -8.55 -1.95
N GLY A 93 11.06 -8.04 -3.10
CA GLY A 93 12.03 -8.73 -3.94
C GLY A 93 13.46 -8.77 -3.37
N ARG A 94 13.72 -8.04 -2.28
CA ARG A 94 15.04 -7.95 -1.61
C ARG A 94 15.04 -8.58 -0.21
N MET A 95 13.95 -9.26 0.16
CA MET A 95 13.80 -9.99 1.44
C MET A 95 14.12 -11.48 1.27
#